data_AF-A0A812LUQ0-F1
#
_entry.id   AF-A0A812LUQ0-F1
#
_cell.length_a   1.000
_cell.length_b   1.000
_cell.length_c   1.000
_cell.angle_alpha   90.00
_cell.angle_beta   90.00
_cell.angle_gamma   90.00
#
_symmetry.space_group_name_H-M   'P 1'
#
loop_
_entity.id
_entity.type
_entity.pdbx_description
1 polymer ?
#
loop_
_entity_poly.entity_id
_entity_poly.type
_entity_poly.pdbx_seq_one_letter_code
_entity_poly.pdbx_strand_id
1 'polypeptide(L)'
;MSAAGIEAAAYVKEAHMLREANPFLVPTQNSPLECNLCEMAWRPLSSPRRVCHLHLSSDSRAAATTTLQTTSDGKCHGLALWAEFEAEKSVLSTGPQSRVPTGWSQALQLLKEPLEITEGQDVEVRVEVDGEEATICIALKGAKRQRFT
;
A
#
# COMPACT_ATOMS: atom_id res chain seq x y z
N MET A 1 -24.86 4.45 6.50
CA MET A 1 -23.70 5.34 6.40
C MET A 1 -22.65 4.59 5.61
N SER A 2 -22.19 5.12 4.48
CA SER A 2 -21.11 4.52 3.69
C SER A 2 -19.77 5.09 4.17
N ALA A 3 -18.79 4.22 4.35
CA ALA A 3 -17.44 4.60 4.73
C ALA A 3 -16.44 3.86 3.83
N ALA A 4 -15.30 4.51 3.57
CA ALA A 4 -14.21 3.93 2.82
C ALA A 4 -12.98 3.85 3.73
N GLY A 5 -12.42 2.65 3.91
CA GLY A 5 -11.13 2.44 4.53
C GLY A 5 -10.05 2.34 3.46
N ILE A 6 -8.91 3.00 3.67
CA ILE A 6 -7.70 2.71 2.90
C ILE A 6 -6.85 1.76 3.73
N GLU A 7 -6.48 0.64 3.14
CA GLU A 7 -5.54 -0.32 3.70
C GLU A 7 -4.20 -0.23 2.99
N ALA A 8 -3.13 -0.50 3.73
CA ALA A 8 -1.80 -0.63 3.17
C ALA A 8 -1.09 -1.88 3.70
N ALA A 9 -0.23 -2.44 2.87
CA ALA A 9 0.78 -3.43 3.26
C ALA A 9 2.15 -3.04 2.72
N ALA A 10 3.19 -3.21 3.54
CA ALA A 10 4.57 -3.11 3.07
C ALA A 10 4.89 -4.32 2.20
N TYR A 11 5.68 -4.13 1.13
CA TYR A 11 6.02 -5.24 0.24
C TYR A 11 7.47 -5.26 -0.24
N VAL A 12 7.94 -6.47 -0.53
CA VAL A 12 9.17 -6.77 -1.28
C VAL A 12 8.81 -7.06 -2.72
N LYS A 13 9.62 -6.52 -3.63
CA LYS A 13 9.72 -7.00 -5.00
C LYS A 13 10.62 -8.24 -5.03
N GLU A 14 10.10 -9.40 -5.42
CA GLU A 14 10.90 -10.61 -5.57
C GLU A 14 11.26 -10.86 -7.04
N ALA A 15 12.50 -10.52 -7.41
CA ALA A 15 13.00 -10.79 -8.76
C ALA A 15 13.36 -12.28 -8.99
N HIS A 16 13.49 -13.11 -7.94
CA HIS A 16 13.95 -14.51 -8.12
C HIS A 16 12.84 -15.51 -8.46
N MET A 17 11.57 -15.12 -8.37
CA MET A 17 10.39 -15.89 -8.84
C MET A 17 9.99 -15.55 -10.29
N LEU A 18 10.89 -14.90 -11.06
CA LEU A 18 10.69 -14.40 -12.45
C LEU A 18 10.59 -15.49 -13.54
N ARG A 19 10.16 -16.72 -13.23
CA ARG A 19 9.84 -17.68 -14.32
C ARG A 19 8.44 -17.44 -14.93
N GLU A 20 7.55 -16.75 -14.22
CA GLU A 20 6.18 -16.50 -14.71
C GLU A 20 5.74 -15.02 -14.72
N ALA A 21 6.43 -14.12 -14.01
CA ALA A 21 6.09 -12.70 -13.99
C ALA A 21 6.84 -11.90 -15.08
N ASN A 22 6.13 -11.01 -15.77
CA ASN A 22 6.70 -10.20 -16.84
C ASN A 22 7.75 -9.20 -16.30
N PRO A 23 9.04 -9.32 -16.66
CA PRO A 23 10.10 -8.43 -16.18
C PRO A 23 9.96 -6.98 -16.68
N PHE A 24 9.07 -6.71 -17.64
CA PHE A 24 8.72 -5.37 -18.10
C PHE A 24 7.69 -4.67 -17.20
N LEU A 25 7.01 -5.38 -16.31
CA LEU A 25 6.13 -4.80 -15.29
C LEU A 25 6.91 -4.42 -14.02
N VAL A 26 8.16 -4.00 -14.20
CA VAL A 26 9.02 -3.50 -13.14
C VAL A 26 8.83 -1.98 -13.07
N PRO A 27 8.15 -1.46 -12.04
CA PRO A 27 7.90 -0.02 -11.92
C PRO A 27 9.21 0.72 -11.65
N THR A 28 9.49 1.76 -12.43
CA THR A 28 10.64 2.66 -12.25
C THR A 28 10.18 4.09 -11.96
N GLN A 29 10.26 4.45 -10.66
CA GLN A 29 10.25 5.77 -10.01
C GLN A 29 9.05 6.75 -10.13
N ASN A 30 8.79 7.38 -8.97
CA ASN A 30 8.14 8.68 -8.68
C ASN A 30 6.70 8.93 -9.15
N SER A 31 5.96 7.92 -9.56
CA SER A 31 4.51 8.03 -9.74
C SER A 31 3.79 6.88 -9.03
N PRO A 32 2.62 7.14 -8.42
CA PRO A 32 1.72 6.08 -8.02
C PRO A 32 1.45 5.20 -9.23
N LEU A 33 1.76 3.92 -9.11
CA LEU A 33 1.51 2.98 -10.19
C LEU A 33 0.20 2.25 -9.92
N GLU A 34 -0.73 2.37 -10.85
CA GLU A 34 -1.88 1.50 -10.93
C GLU A 34 -1.46 0.14 -11.48
N CYS A 35 -1.72 -0.92 -10.73
CA CYS A 35 -1.42 -2.28 -11.16
C CYS A 35 -2.44 -3.28 -10.63
N ASN A 36 -2.50 -4.44 -11.29
CA ASN A 36 -3.08 -5.61 -10.68
C ASN A 36 -1.99 -6.30 -9.85
N LEU A 37 -2.02 -6.12 -8.54
CA LEU A 37 -1.08 -6.78 -7.63
C LEU A 37 -1.06 -8.30 -7.81
N CYS A 38 -2.18 -8.91 -8.23
CA CYS A 38 -2.26 -10.33 -8.54
C CYS A 38 -1.42 -10.76 -9.76
N GLU A 39 -1.02 -9.82 -10.62
CA GLU A 39 -0.18 -10.06 -11.81
C GLU A 39 1.30 -9.73 -11.55
N MET A 40 1.64 -9.19 -10.38
CA MET A 40 2.99 -8.80 -10.01
C MET A 40 3.70 -9.84 -9.13
N ALA A 41 5.01 -9.98 -9.30
CA ALA A 41 5.85 -10.73 -8.37
C ALA A 41 6.18 -9.86 -7.14
N TRP A 42 5.33 -9.93 -6.12
CA TRP A 42 5.55 -9.27 -4.84
C TRP A 42 5.30 -10.21 -3.66
N ARG A 43 5.91 -9.89 -2.52
CA ARG A 43 5.69 -10.57 -1.25
C ARG A 43 5.34 -9.55 -0.18
N PRO A 44 4.24 -9.74 0.60
CA PRO A 44 3.96 -8.87 1.73
C PRO A 44 5.03 -9.02 2.81
N LEU A 45 5.50 -7.90 3.33
CA LEU A 45 6.40 -7.79 4.50
C LEU A 45 5.66 -7.53 5.80
N SER A 46 4.37 -7.19 5.73
CA SER A 46 3.50 -6.98 6.87
C SER A 46 2.12 -7.55 6.56
N SER A 47 1.33 -7.83 7.60
CA SER A 47 -0.11 -7.97 7.42
C SER A 47 -0.71 -6.65 6.94
N PRO A 48 -1.80 -6.68 6.15
CA PRO A 48 -2.57 -5.49 5.84
C PRO A 48 -3.00 -4.73 7.09
N ARG A 49 -3.00 -3.40 7.01
CA ARG A 49 -3.52 -2.55 8.07
C ARG A 49 -4.26 -1.37 7.48
N ARG A 50 -5.40 -1.02 8.07
CA ARG A 50 -6.12 0.23 7.80
C ARG A 50 -5.23 1.42 8.16
N VAL A 51 -4.90 2.24 7.16
CA VAL A 51 -4.03 3.43 7.29
C VAL A 51 -4.83 4.73 7.29
N CYS A 52 -6.03 4.75 6.71
CA CYS A 52 -6.92 5.90 6.70
C CYS A 52 -8.39 5.44 6.71
N HIS A 53 -9.27 6.28 7.23
CA HIS A 53 -10.72 6.07 7.18
C HIS A 53 -11.39 7.36 6.73
N LEU A 54 -12.09 7.29 5.60
CA LEU A 54 -12.76 8.41 4.96
C LEU A 54 -14.26 8.25 5.12
N HIS A 55 -14.89 9.28 5.69
CA HIS A 55 -16.33 9.42 5.67
C HIS A 55 -16.74 10.21 4.43
N LEU A 56 -17.44 9.55 3.51
CA LEU A 56 -17.86 10.13 2.22
C LEU A 56 -18.91 11.24 2.36
N SER A 57 -19.36 11.53 3.58
CA SER A 57 -20.36 12.56 3.91
C SER A 57 -19.81 13.76 4.68
N SER A 58 -18.50 13.81 4.93
CA SER A 58 -17.83 14.89 5.66
C SER A 58 -16.71 15.52 4.85
N ASP A 59 -16.07 16.57 5.39
CA ASP A 59 -14.89 17.22 4.77
C ASP A 59 -13.91 16.18 4.22
N SER A 60 -13.50 16.38 2.97
CA SER A 60 -12.64 15.50 2.16
C SER A 60 -11.17 15.51 2.62
N ARG A 61 -10.93 15.84 3.89
CA ARG A 61 -9.62 15.98 4.49
C ARG A 61 -9.45 14.96 5.60
N ALA A 62 -8.43 14.12 5.48
CA ALA A 62 -8.08 13.17 6.52
C ALA A 62 -6.57 13.03 6.62
N ALA A 63 -6.03 13.14 7.83
CA ALA A 63 -4.64 12.83 8.10
C ALA A 63 -4.57 11.73 9.16
N ALA A 64 -3.81 10.69 8.90
CA ALA A 64 -3.64 9.56 9.79
C ALA A 64 -2.18 9.12 9.81
N THR A 65 -1.73 8.65 10.96
CA THR A 65 -0.42 8.00 11.12
C THR A 65 -0.64 6.66 11.82
N THR A 66 -0.04 5.61 11.29
CA THR A 66 -0.13 4.27 11.83
C THR A 66 1.20 3.55 11.66
N THR A 67 1.31 2.37 12.27
CA THR A 67 2.51 1.55 12.21
C THR A 67 2.17 0.21 11.59
N LEU A 68 2.92 -0.20 10.57
CA LEU A 68 2.91 -1.56 10.07
C LEU A 68 3.95 -2.37 10.84
N GLN A 69 3.50 -3.42 11.50
CA GLN A 69 4.41 -4.39 12.11
C GLN A 69 4.81 -5.40 11.04
N THR A 70 6.11 -5.53 10.85
CA THR A 70 6.66 -6.41 9.81
C THR A 70 6.68 -7.85 10.29
N THR A 71 6.31 -8.77 9.41
CA THR A 71 6.12 -10.20 9.68
C THR A 71 7.18 -11.06 8.99
N SER A 72 8.12 -10.44 8.29
CA SER A 72 9.22 -11.13 7.63
C SER A 72 10.34 -10.16 7.27
N ASP A 73 11.54 -10.71 7.14
CA ASP A 73 12.72 -9.97 6.67
C ASP A 73 12.62 -9.66 5.16
N GLY A 74 13.26 -8.57 4.75
CA GLY A 74 13.54 -8.30 3.35
C GLY A 74 13.67 -6.82 3.01
N LYS A 75 13.79 -6.55 1.71
CA LYS A 75 13.96 -5.20 1.19
C LYS A 75 12.61 -4.60 0.78
N CYS A 76 12.07 -3.70 1.60
CA CYS A 76 10.83 -2.98 1.31
C CYS A 76 11.05 -2.02 0.14
N HIS A 77 10.34 -2.23 -0.96
CA HIS A 77 10.43 -1.37 -2.14
C HIS A 77 9.33 -0.30 -2.18
N GLY A 78 8.29 -0.46 -1.36
CA GLY A 78 7.13 0.42 -1.37
C GLY A 78 6.00 -0.05 -0.46
N LEU A 79 4.89 0.68 -0.53
CA LEU A 79 3.60 0.26 0.00
C LEU A 79 2.66 -0.13 -1.14
N ALA A 80 1.93 -1.21 -0.93
CA ALA A 80 0.75 -1.55 -1.69
C ALA A 80 -0.47 -1.00 -0.95
N LEU A 81 -1.37 -0.33 -1.68
CA LEU A 81 -2.52 0.39 -1.16
C LEU A 81 -3.78 -0.02 -1.90
N TRP A 82 -4.86 -0.21 -1.16
CA TRP A 82 -6.18 -0.48 -1.70
C TRP A 82 -7.26 0.10 -0.80
N ALA A 83 -8.46 0.21 -1.33
CA ALA A 83 -9.64 0.66 -0.61
C ALA A 83 -10.60 -0.49 -0.31
N GLU A 84 -11.23 -0.42 0.85
CA GLU A 84 -12.39 -1.19 1.25
C GLU A 84 -13.58 -0.25 1.43
N PHE A 85 -14.72 -0.57 0.81
CA PHE A 85 -15.94 0.20 0.89
C PHE A 85 -16.98 -0.58 1.70
N GLU A 86 -17.40 -0.02 2.82
CA GLU A 86 -18.45 -0.57 3.66
C GLU A 86 -19.81 -0.15 3.10
N ALA A 87 -20.57 -1.13 2.60
CA ALA A 87 -21.90 -0.96 2.04
C ALA A 87 -22.91 -1.85 2.77
N GLU A 88 -23.66 -1.24 3.70
CA GLU A 88 -24.70 -1.86 4.55
C GLU A 88 -24.29 -3.16 5.26
N LYS A 89 -24.32 -4.29 4.55
CA LYS A 89 -24.01 -5.65 5.06
C LYS A 89 -22.89 -6.33 4.30
N SER A 90 -22.16 -5.59 3.47
CA SER A 90 -21.11 -6.10 2.59
C SER A 90 -19.92 -5.16 2.60
N VAL A 91 -18.75 -5.73 2.30
CA VAL A 91 -17.52 -4.98 2.06
C VAL A 91 -17.11 -5.22 0.62
N LEU A 92 -16.94 -4.15 -0.15
CA LEU A 92 -16.33 -4.21 -1.46
C LEU A 92 -14.85 -3.91 -1.30
N SER A 93 -13.99 -4.86 -1.66
CA SER A 93 -12.54 -4.67 -1.57
C SER A 93 -11.93 -4.52 -2.96
N THR A 94 -11.05 -3.54 -3.09
CA THR A 94 -10.15 -3.41 -4.24
C THR A 94 -8.82 -4.11 -3.99
N GLY A 95 -8.66 -4.79 -2.85
CA GLY A 95 -7.44 -5.50 -2.48
C GLY A 95 -7.19 -6.77 -3.30
N PRO A 96 -5.98 -7.35 -3.18
CA PRO A 96 -5.53 -8.50 -3.96
C PRO A 96 -6.09 -9.85 -3.46
N GLN A 97 -7.36 -9.89 -3.04
CA GLN A 97 -7.99 -11.03 -2.35
C GLN A 97 -8.15 -12.29 -3.23
N SER A 98 -8.00 -12.16 -4.55
CA SER A 98 -8.22 -13.24 -5.51
C SER A 98 -7.13 -13.25 -6.60
N ARG A 99 -6.85 -14.43 -7.18
CA ARG A 99 -5.95 -14.59 -8.34
C ARG A 99 -6.55 -14.04 -9.64
N VAL A 100 -7.81 -13.62 -9.62
CA VAL A 100 -8.52 -13.05 -10.76
C VAL A 100 -8.65 -11.54 -10.54
N PRO A 101 -8.36 -10.70 -11.56
CA PRO A 101 -8.55 -9.25 -11.46
C PRO A 101 -9.98 -8.91 -11.07
N THR A 102 -10.13 -8.05 -10.06
CA THR A 102 -11.44 -7.56 -9.58
C THR A 102 -12.05 -6.52 -10.51
N GLY A 103 -11.37 -6.18 -11.61
CA GLY A 103 -11.66 -5.01 -12.45
C GLY A 103 -11.11 -3.71 -11.87
N TRP A 104 -10.45 -3.74 -10.72
CA TRP A 104 -9.85 -2.59 -10.04
C TRP A 104 -8.33 -2.75 -9.94
N SER A 105 -7.60 -1.69 -10.28
CA SER A 105 -6.18 -1.55 -10.02
C SER A 105 -5.95 -1.19 -8.54
N GLN A 106 -4.82 -1.63 -8.00
CA GLN A 106 -4.28 -1.19 -6.71
C GLN A 106 -3.18 -0.16 -6.94
N ALA A 107 -2.95 0.68 -5.94
CA ALA A 107 -1.91 1.68 -6.00
C ALA A 107 -0.61 1.17 -5.35
N LEU A 108 0.52 1.40 -6.01
CA LEU A 108 1.84 1.19 -5.43
C LEU A 108 2.54 2.52 -5.21
N GLN A 109 2.91 2.79 -3.96
CA GLN A 109 3.82 3.89 -3.61
C GLN A 109 5.23 3.34 -3.46
N LEU A 110 6.08 3.58 -4.47
CA LEU A 110 7.48 3.17 -4.42
C LEU A 110 8.30 4.10 -3.53
N LEU A 111 9.27 3.51 -2.84
CA LEU A 111 10.33 4.24 -2.14
C LEU A 111 11.41 4.65 -3.13
N LYS A 112 12.06 5.80 -2.87
CA LYS A 112 13.19 6.26 -3.70
C LYS A 112 14.37 5.30 -3.57
N GLU A 113 14.60 4.84 -2.35
CA GLU A 113 15.59 3.83 -2.01
C GLU A 113 14.90 2.75 -1.18
N PRO A 114 15.03 1.46 -1.56
CA PRO A 114 14.39 0.39 -0.81
C PRO A 114 14.97 0.30 0.62
N LEU A 115 14.09 0.04 1.59
CA LEU A 115 14.42 -0.01 3.01
C LEU A 115 14.66 -1.45 3.44
N GLU A 116 15.76 -1.72 4.14
CA GLU A 116 15.98 -3.02 4.79
C GLU A 116 15.05 -3.15 6.00
N ILE A 117 14.30 -4.24 6.04
CA ILE A 117 13.32 -4.58 7.08
C ILE A 117 13.74 -5.88 7.75
N THR A 118 13.70 -5.87 9.08
CA THR A 118 13.76 -7.08 9.91
C THR A 118 12.38 -7.40 10.47
N GLU A 119 12.02 -8.67 10.56
CA GLU A 119 10.80 -9.14 11.23
C GLU A 119 10.65 -8.52 12.63
N GLY A 120 9.42 -8.09 12.95
CA GLY A 120 9.09 -7.43 14.20
C GLY A 120 9.41 -5.93 14.22
N GLN A 121 10.02 -5.37 13.17
CA GLN A 121 10.27 -3.94 13.06
C GLN A 121 9.00 -3.15 12.72
N ASP A 122 8.90 -1.95 13.30
CA ASP A 122 7.83 -0.98 13.08
C ASP A 122 8.14 -0.06 11.87
N VAL A 123 7.22 -0.01 10.91
CA VAL A 123 7.23 0.96 9.80
C VAL A 123 6.12 1.98 10.02
N GLU A 124 6.48 3.25 10.22
CA GLU A 124 5.53 4.36 10.33
C GLU A 124 5.03 4.75 8.93
N VAL A 125 3.71 4.79 8.79
CA VAL A 125 3.02 5.21 7.57
C VAL A 125 2.12 6.37 7.93
N ARG A 126 2.28 7.48 7.22
CA ARG A 126 1.42 8.67 7.33
C ARG A 126 0.71 8.88 6.01
N VAL A 127 -0.60 9.01 6.08
CA VAL A 127 -1.47 9.28 4.93
C VAL A 127 -2.16 10.61 5.18
N GLU A 128 -2.12 11.48 4.18
CA GLU A 128 -2.85 12.75 4.15
C GLU A 128 -3.69 12.78 2.90
N VAL A 129 -4.98 13.00 3.05
CA VAL A 129 -5.94 13.18 1.96
C VAL A 129 -6.41 14.63 2.04
N ASP A 130 -6.32 15.34 0.92
CA ASP A 130 -6.84 16.70 0.75
C ASP A 130 -7.61 16.80 -0.56
N GLY A 131 -8.95 16.67 -0.48
CA GLY A 131 -9.80 16.69 -1.67
C GLY A 131 -9.64 15.43 -2.49
N GLU A 132 -9.18 15.58 -3.73
CA GLU A 132 -8.94 14.48 -4.68
C GLU A 132 -7.50 13.94 -4.60
N GLU A 133 -6.62 14.60 -3.84
CA GLU A 133 -5.21 14.20 -3.72
C GLU A 133 -4.95 13.44 -2.42
N ALA A 134 -4.18 12.35 -2.52
CA ALA A 134 -3.69 11.59 -1.37
C ALA A 134 -2.16 11.60 -1.36
N THR A 135 -1.57 12.25 -0.36
CA THR A 135 -0.13 12.24 -0.08
C THR A 135 0.18 11.10 0.89
N ILE A 136 1.17 10.27 0.54
CA ILE A 136 1.57 9.12 1.36
C ILE A 136 3.05 9.26 1.74
N CYS A 137 3.31 9.25 3.04
CA CYS A 137 4.64 9.33 3.62
C CYS A 137 4.98 8.02 4.32
N ILE A 138 6.19 7.51 4.07
CA ILE A 138 6.66 6.26 4.65
C ILE A 138 7.98 6.54 5.36
N ALA A 139 8.11 6.04 6.58
CA ALA A 139 9.33 6.13 7.35
C ALA A 139 9.52 4.89 8.21
N LEU A 140 10.73 4.35 8.28
CA LEU A 140 11.03 3.47 9.40
C LEU A 140 11.06 4.32 10.66
N LYS A 141 10.53 3.77 11.75
CA LYS A 141 10.62 4.40 13.06
C LYS A 141 12.11 4.56 13.42
N GLY A 142 12.62 5.78 13.37
CA GLY A 142 14.03 6.09 13.60
C GLY A 142 14.91 6.24 12.34
N ALA A 143 14.40 6.09 11.12
CA ALA A 143 15.14 6.38 9.89
C ALA A 143 14.73 7.71 9.24
N LYS A 144 15.49 8.13 8.22
CA LYS A 144 15.15 9.31 7.41
C LYS A 144 13.78 9.11 6.72
N ARG A 145 12.87 10.07 6.93
CA ARG A 145 11.54 10.10 6.30
C ARG A 145 11.66 10.28 4.79
N GLN A 146 10.86 9.53 4.03
CA GLN A 146 10.66 9.77 2.59
C GLN A 146 9.20 10.21 2.37
N ARG A 147 9.00 11.40 1.79
CA ARG A 147 7.69 11.98 1.47
C ARG A 147 7.42 11.85 -0.03
N PHE A 148 6.21 11.45 -0.37
CA PHE A 148 5.75 11.32 -1.75
C PHE A 148 4.41 12.05 -1.91
N THR A 149 4.27 12.77 -3.01
CA THR A 149 3.04 13.41 -3.51
C THR A 149 2.63 12.73 -4.79
#